data_AF-A0A1I3S2V1-F1
#
_entry.id   AF-A0A1I3S2V1-F1
#
_cell.length_a   1.000
_cell.length_b   1.000
_cell.length_c   1.000
_cell.angle_alpha   90.00
_cell.angle_beta   90.00
_cell.angle_gamma   90.00
#
_symmetry.space_group_name_H-M   'P 1'
#
loop_
_entity.id
_entity.type
_entity.pdbx_description
1 polymer ?
#
loop_
_entity_poly.entity_id
_entity_poly.type
_entity_poly.pdbx_seq_one_letter_code
_entity_poly.pdbx_strand_id
1 'polypeptide(L)'
;MIKFFRKIRQNLLSEGKTGKYFKYALGEIVLVVIGILIALQINNWNENRKQQAEITDIYKQIVLDLDNDIDEFSNVIKYYDSIKPVYDAVISDTRTIDLLDDGLSRLMVEITATNMNKGGVERLKSIASKDSLSLYLIEIYDTGTVINTMEKEITDESWLIVNKFRDNYSWYPEWISKTITKDNSSKELQDYFVNSQEYRHYVISNYQKLYNNYIPILEYGIVELENIKKSINERIDK
;
A
#
# COMPACT_ATOMS: atom_id res chain seq x y z
N MET A 1 28.29 8.22 -49.81
CA MET A 1 27.30 9.13 -50.42
C MET A 1 27.77 10.59 -50.56
N ILE A 2 28.48 11.17 -49.57
CA ILE A 2 28.94 12.58 -49.62
C ILE A 2 29.82 12.92 -50.85
N LYS A 3 30.68 12.00 -51.31
CA LYS A 3 31.59 12.26 -52.45
C LYS A 3 30.86 12.41 -53.81
N PHE A 4 29.71 11.77 -53.99
CA PHE A 4 28.96 11.78 -55.24
C PHE A 4 28.20 13.11 -55.42
N PHE A 5 27.48 13.54 -54.39
CA PHE A 5 26.80 14.84 -54.35
C PHE A 5 27.80 16.02 -54.37
N ARG A 6 28.97 15.86 -53.75
CA ARG A 6 30.06 16.85 -53.80
C ARG A 6 30.54 17.13 -55.24
N LYS A 7 30.68 16.08 -56.06
CA LYS A 7 31.18 16.19 -57.45
C LYS A 7 30.15 16.86 -58.36
N ILE A 8 28.86 16.60 -58.14
CA ILE A 8 27.74 17.23 -58.85
C ILE A 8 27.65 18.74 -58.52
N ARG A 9 27.80 19.11 -57.25
CA ARG A 9 27.82 20.51 -56.83
C ARG A 9 28.99 21.31 -57.42
N GLN A 10 30.19 20.74 -57.42
CA GLN A 10 31.37 21.38 -58.01
C GLN A 10 31.18 21.65 -59.51
N ASN A 11 30.64 20.68 -60.25
CA ASN A 11 30.36 20.83 -61.68
C ASN A 11 29.26 21.88 -61.98
N LEU A 12 28.24 22.00 -61.12
CA LEU A 12 27.15 22.99 -61.31
C LEU A 12 27.58 24.43 -60.98
N LEU A 13 28.55 24.61 -60.07
CA LEU A 13 29.16 25.90 -59.76
C LEU A 13 30.11 26.36 -60.89
N SER A 14 30.89 25.44 -61.48
CA SER A 14 31.79 25.77 -62.60
C SER A 14 31.07 26.17 -63.90
N GLU A 15 29.80 25.78 -64.06
CA GLU A 15 28.98 26.13 -65.23
C GLU A 15 28.14 27.42 -65.05
N GLY A 16 28.30 28.17 -63.94
CA GLY A 16 27.54 29.40 -63.67
C GLY A 16 26.06 29.19 -63.31
N LYS A 17 25.62 27.95 -63.05
CA LYS A 17 24.22 27.57 -62.79
C LYS A 17 23.85 27.65 -61.31
N THR A 18 24.05 28.81 -60.69
CA THR A 18 23.81 29.06 -59.25
C THR A 18 22.41 28.67 -58.78
N GLY A 19 21.35 28.94 -59.56
CA GLY A 19 19.97 28.54 -59.21
C GLY A 19 19.73 27.02 -59.17
N LYS A 20 20.45 26.23 -59.99
CA LYS A 20 20.39 24.76 -59.91
C LYS A 20 21.19 24.26 -58.70
N TYR A 21 22.36 24.86 -58.43
CA TYR A 21 23.17 24.54 -57.25
C TYR A 21 22.38 24.68 -55.94
N PHE A 22 21.64 25.78 -55.74
CA PHE A 22 20.82 25.97 -54.53
C PHE A 22 19.71 24.92 -54.38
N LYS A 23 19.04 24.53 -55.47
CA LYS A 23 18.01 23.45 -55.43
C LYS A 23 18.61 22.11 -55.01
N TYR A 24 19.80 21.77 -55.51
CA TYR A 24 20.49 20.52 -55.16
C TYR A 24 21.03 20.53 -53.72
N ALA A 25 21.60 21.66 -53.26
CA ALA A 25 22.07 21.80 -51.88
C ALA A 25 20.90 21.75 -50.87
N LEU A 26 19.76 22.36 -51.21
CA LEU A 26 18.54 22.27 -50.40
C LEU A 26 18.01 20.83 -50.34
N GLY A 27 18.01 20.10 -51.46
CA GLY A 27 17.65 18.68 -51.49
C GLY A 27 18.55 17.80 -50.62
N GLU A 28 19.86 18.07 -50.60
CA GLU A 28 20.82 17.36 -49.73
C GLU A 28 20.54 17.62 -48.24
N ILE A 29 20.24 18.87 -47.86
CA ILE A 29 19.86 19.22 -46.49
C ILE A 29 18.55 18.52 -46.10
N VAL A 30 17.52 18.55 -46.95
CA VAL A 30 16.24 17.89 -46.68
C VAL A 30 16.42 16.38 -46.50
N LEU A 31 17.23 15.73 -47.33
CA LEU A 31 17.55 14.30 -47.20
C LEU A 31 18.27 13.98 -45.88
N VAL A 32 19.24 14.81 -45.48
CA VAL A 32 19.94 14.65 -44.19
C VAL A 32 18.98 14.85 -43.01
N VAL A 33 18.11 15.87 -43.07
CA VAL A 33 17.10 16.13 -42.04
C VAL A 33 16.13 14.95 -41.91
N ILE A 34 15.63 14.39 -43.02
CA ILE A 34 14.78 13.19 -42.99
C ILE A 34 15.52 12.00 -42.36
N GLY A 35 16.80 11.80 -42.70
CA GLY A 35 17.63 10.74 -42.11
C GLY A 35 17.77 10.90 -40.59
N ILE A 36 18.00 12.12 -40.10
CA ILE A 36 18.08 12.41 -38.66
C ILE A 36 16.73 12.20 -37.99
N LEU A 37 15.64 12.65 -38.59
CA LEU A 37 14.29 12.47 -38.04
C LEU A 37 13.92 10.99 -37.93
N ILE A 38 14.23 10.17 -38.93
CA ILE A 38 14.01 8.71 -38.88
C ILE A 38 14.88 8.08 -37.77
N ALA A 39 16.16 8.46 -37.68
CA ALA A 39 17.04 7.93 -36.64
C ALA A 39 16.53 8.29 -35.23
N LEU A 40 16.08 9.53 -35.03
CA LEU A 40 15.46 9.97 -33.77
C LEU A 40 14.15 9.23 -33.51
N GLN A 41 13.30 9.02 -34.52
CA GLN A 41 12.05 8.26 -34.35
C GLN A 41 12.30 6.81 -33.95
N ILE A 42 13.26 6.13 -34.59
CA ILE A 42 13.64 4.75 -34.23
C ILE A 42 14.18 4.70 -32.80
N ASN A 43 15.03 5.65 -32.42
CA ASN A 43 15.57 5.72 -31.06
C ASN A 43 14.45 5.94 -30.02
N ASN A 44 13.56 6.91 -30.27
CA ASN A 44 12.42 7.19 -29.39
C ASN A 44 11.46 5.99 -29.29
N TRP A 45 11.22 5.28 -30.40
CA TRP A 45 10.38 4.08 -30.40
C TRP A 45 11.00 2.95 -29.58
N ASN A 46 12.30 2.72 -29.71
CA ASN A 46 13.01 1.72 -28.90
C ASN A 46 13.00 2.07 -27.41
N GLU A 47 13.19 3.34 -27.07
CA GLU A 47 13.14 3.83 -25.68
C GLU A 47 11.74 3.66 -25.08
N ASN A 48 10.69 4.08 -25.81
CA ASN A 48 9.31 3.87 -25.40
C ASN A 48 9.00 2.38 -25.18
N ARG A 49 9.48 1.49 -26.06
CA ARG A 49 9.29 0.04 -25.91
C ARG A 49 9.93 -0.48 -24.62
N LYS A 50 11.15 -0.05 -24.29
CA LYS A 50 11.82 -0.45 -23.04
C LYS A 50 11.06 0.07 -21.81
N GLN A 51 10.62 1.32 -21.86
CA GLN A 51 9.83 1.92 -20.79
C GLN A 51 8.51 1.17 -20.56
N GLN A 52 7.81 0.77 -21.62
CA GLN A 52 6.57 -0.01 -21.50
C GLN A 52 6.81 -1.42 -20.93
N ALA A 53 7.93 -2.07 -21.31
CA ALA A 53 8.31 -3.35 -20.73
C ALA A 53 8.59 -3.21 -19.23
N GLU A 54 9.31 -2.16 -18.83
CA GLU A 54 9.59 -1.86 -17.42
C GLU A 54 8.30 -1.58 -16.61
N ILE A 55 7.37 -0.78 -17.17
CA ILE A 55 6.05 -0.55 -16.55
C ILE A 55 5.29 -1.85 -16.35
N THR A 56 5.30 -2.73 -17.35
CA THR A 56 4.62 -4.03 -17.28
C THR A 56 5.21 -4.91 -16.18
N ASP A 57 6.52 -4.94 -16.04
CA ASP A 57 7.20 -5.69 -14.98
C ASP A 57 6.93 -5.10 -13.59
N ILE A 58 6.88 -3.76 -13.47
CA ILE A 58 6.46 -3.08 -12.24
C ILE A 58 5.01 -3.46 -11.88
N TYR A 59 4.09 -3.45 -12.85
CA TYR A 59 2.70 -3.83 -12.62
C TYR A 59 2.54 -5.28 -12.17
N LYS A 60 3.30 -6.22 -12.74
CA LYS A 60 3.31 -7.62 -12.26
C LYS A 60 3.80 -7.72 -10.82
N GLN A 61 4.81 -6.94 -10.44
CA GLN A 61 5.24 -6.88 -9.04
C GLN A 61 4.14 -6.29 -8.15
N ILE A 62 3.51 -5.19 -8.55
CA ILE A 62 2.42 -4.57 -7.79
C ILE A 62 1.26 -5.55 -7.58
N VAL A 63 0.91 -6.37 -8.57
CA VAL A 63 -0.12 -7.42 -8.39
C VAL A 63 0.22 -8.38 -7.25
N LEU A 64 1.49 -8.81 -7.15
CA LEU A 64 1.96 -9.66 -6.05
C LEU A 64 1.95 -8.90 -4.71
N ASP A 65 2.35 -7.63 -4.70
CA ASP A 65 2.33 -6.78 -3.52
C ASP A 65 0.87 -6.63 -3.01
N LEU A 66 -0.09 -6.39 -3.91
CA LEU A 66 -1.53 -6.28 -3.61
C LEU A 66 -2.12 -7.58 -3.04
N ASP A 67 -1.75 -8.74 -3.59
CA ASP A 67 -2.22 -10.03 -3.05
C ASP A 67 -1.77 -10.23 -1.59
N ASN A 68 -0.51 -9.88 -1.28
CA ASN A 68 -0.02 -9.96 0.09
C ASN A 68 -0.72 -8.95 1.02
N ASP A 69 -0.94 -7.72 0.56
CA ASP A 69 -1.62 -6.68 1.34
C ASP A 69 -3.09 -7.08 1.65
N ILE A 70 -3.80 -7.68 0.68
CA ILE A 70 -5.15 -8.22 0.87
C ILE A 70 -5.17 -9.36 1.89
N ASP A 71 -4.22 -10.29 1.79
CA ASP A 71 -4.10 -11.41 2.74
C ASP A 71 -3.80 -10.90 4.15
N GLU A 72 -2.94 -9.89 4.30
CA GLU A 72 -2.65 -9.26 5.59
C GLU A 72 -3.90 -8.64 6.21
N PHE A 73 -4.64 -7.82 5.46
CA PHE A 73 -5.88 -7.20 5.94
C PHE A 73 -6.93 -8.27 6.30
N SER A 74 -7.07 -9.31 5.47
CA SER A 74 -8.00 -10.41 5.71
C SER A 74 -7.68 -11.18 6.99
N ASN A 75 -6.39 -11.39 7.28
CA ASN A 75 -5.95 -12.06 8.50
C ASN A 75 -6.23 -11.22 9.75
N VAL A 76 -6.03 -9.90 9.68
CA VAL A 76 -6.38 -8.98 10.78
C VAL A 76 -7.88 -9.01 11.05
N ILE A 77 -8.72 -8.86 10.00
CA ILE A 77 -10.19 -8.91 10.14
C ILE A 77 -10.62 -10.25 10.77
N LYS A 78 -10.09 -11.36 10.27
CA LYS A 78 -10.41 -12.70 10.78
C LYS A 78 -10.04 -12.88 12.25
N TYR A 79 -8.89 -12.34 12.67
CA TYR A 79 -8.51 -12.36 14.08
C TYR A 79 -9.54 -11.60 14.92
N TYR A 80 -9.92 -10.39 14.50
CA TYR A 80 -10.89 -9.59 15.22
C TYR A 80 -12.29 -10.22 15.28
N ASP A 81 -12.75 -10.80 14.17
CA ASP A 81 -14.00 -11.57 14.15
C ASP A 81 -13.99 -12.72 15.16
N SER A 82 -12.84 -13.36 15.38
CA SER A 82 -12.71 -14.47 16.33
C SER A 82 -12.88 -14.04 17.78
N ILE A 83 -12.48 -12.82 18.14
CA ILE A 83 -12.57 -12.28 19.51
C ILE A 83 -13.77 -11.35 19.71
N LYS A 84 -14.47 -10.98 18.64
CA LYS A 84 -15.66 -10.14 18.67
C LYS A 84 -16.73 -10.62 19.67
N PRO A 85 -17.02 -11.92 19.84
CA PRO A 85 -18.00 -12.36 20.83
C PRO A 85 -17.65 -11.93 22.27
N VAL A 86 -16.36 -11.87 22.62
CA VAL A 86 -15.90 -11.45 23.95
C VAL A 86 -16.08 -9.95 24.12
N TYR A 87 -15.79 -9.16 23.08
CA TYR A 87 -16.14 -7.74 23.04
C TYR A 87 -17.64 -7.53 23.22
N ASP A 88 -18.46 -8.24 22.45
CA ASP A 88 -19.92 -8.09 22.47
C ASP A 88 -20.48 -8.36 23.87
N ALA A 89 -19.97 -9.38 24.57
CA ALA A 89 -20.33 -9.66 25.96
C ALA A 89 -19.99 -8.51 26.93
N VAL A 90 -18.89 -7.79 26.69
CA VAL A 90 -18.51 -6.60 27.47
C VAL A 90 -19.45 -5.42 27.17
N ILE A 91 -19.80 -5.22 25.90
CA ILE A 91 -20.74 -4.17 25.47
C ILE A 91 -22.12 -4.41 26.07
N SER A 92 -22.63 -5.65 26.01
CA SER A 92 -23.93 -6.04 26.57
C SER A 92 -23.97 -6.18 28.09
N ASP A 93 -22.82 -6.00 28.76
CA ASP A 93 -22.68 -6.17 30.21
C ASP A 93 -23.09 -7.57 30.70
N THR A 94 -22.77 -8.60 29.90
CA THR A 94 -23.05 -10.01 30.18
C THR A 94 -21.77 -10.81 30.45
N ARG A 95 -20.72 -10.13 30.96
CA ARG A 95 -19.45 -10.79 31.24
C ARG A 95 -19.60 -11.82 32.36
N THR A 96 -18.93 -12.94 32.20
CA THR A 96 -18.81 -13.98 33.22
C THR A 96 -17.35 -14.33 33.43
N ILE A 97 -17.06 -15.06 34.51
CA ILE A 97 -15.72 -15.58 34.77
C ILE A 97 -15.24 -16.54 33.68
N ASP A 98 -16.15 -17.26 33.02
CA ASP A 98 -15.82 -18.19 31.93
C ASP A 98 -15.16 -17.49 30.74
N LEU A 99 -15.51 -16.22 30.48
CA LEU A 99 -14.91 -15.44 29.39
C LEU A 99 -13.42 -15.14 29.62
N LEU A 100 -12.88 -15.36 30.82
CA LEU A 100 -11.43 -15.31 31.02
C LEU A 100 -10.72 -16.37 30.17
N ASP A 101 -11.33 -17.55 30.02
CA ASP A 101 -10.80 -18.64 29.20
C ASP A 101 -10.77 -18.24 27.70
N ASP A 102 -11.67 -17.35 27.30
CA ASP A 102 -11.79 -16.81 25.95
C ASP A 102 -10.99 -15.50 25.74
N GLY A 103 -10.17 -15.10 26.72
CA GLY A 103 -9.26 -13.97 26.58
C GLY A 103 -9.83 -12.61 26.98
N LEU A 104 -10.89 -12.55 27.80
CA LEU A 104 -11.43 -11.29 28.36
C LEU A 104 -10.31 -10.39 28.92
N SER A 105 -9.35 -10.94 29.64
CA SER A 105 -8.27 -10.14 30.24
C SER A 105 -7.26 -9.55 29.23
N ARG A 106 -7.38 -9.86 27.93
CA ARG A 106 -6.41 -9.50 26.89
C ARG A 106 -6.95 -8.56 25.82
N LEU A 107 -8.25 -8.25 25.81
CA LEU A 107 -8.86 -7.35 24.82
C LEU A 107 -8.16 -5.98 24.69
N MET A 108 -7.53 -5.48 25.75
CA MET A 108 -6.92 -4.14 25.78
C MET A 108 -5.39 -4.12 25.57
N VAL A 109 -4.76 -5.25 25.21
CA VAL A 109 -3.29 -5.36 25.09
C VAL A 109 -2.86 -5.66 23.67
N GLU A 110 -3.71 -5.33 22.70
CA GLU A 110 -3.46 -5.69 21.33
C GLU A 110 -2.46 -4.76 20.67
N ILE A 111 -1.58 -5.35 19.87
CA ILE A 111 -0.66 -4.64 18.97
C ILE A 111 -1.13 -4.94 17.55
N THR A 112 -1.77 -3.96 16.93
CA THR A 112 -2.13 -4.00 15.51
C THR A 112 -1.02 -3.37 14.70
N ALA A 113 -0.54 -4.07 13.68
CA ALA A 113 0.37 -3.51 12.70
C ALA A 113 0.09 -4.17 11.34
N THR A 114 -0.30 -3.37 10.35
CA THR A 114 -0.30 -3.77 8.95
C THR A 114 0.92 -3.18 8.25
N ASN A 115 1.53 -3.94 7.34
CA ASN A 115 2.75 -3.56 6.64
C ASN A 115 2.56 -3.64 5.13
N MET A 116 1.83 -2.66 4.58
CA MET A 116 1.65 -2.57 3.14
C MET A 116 2.98 -2.54 2.37
N ASN A 117 3.11 -3.39 1.36
CA ASN A 117 4.32 -3.49 0.55
C ASN A 117 4.39 -2.37 -0.50
N LYS A 118 5.25 -1.38 -0.26
CA LYS A 118 5.40 -0.21 -1.13
C LYS A 118 6.40 -0.40 -2.27
N GLY A 119 7.05 -1.56 -2.38
CA GLY A 119 8.16 -1.78 -3.31
C GLY A 119 7.82 -1.50 -4.77
N GLY A 120 6.70 -2.07 -5.26
CA GLY A 120 6.25 -1.84 -6.62
C GLY A 120 5.84 -0.38 -6.89
N VAL A 121 5.15 0.25 -5.95
CA VAL A 121 4.68 1.64 -6.10
C VAL A 121 5.82 2.66 -6.04
N GLU A 122 6.83 2.46 -5.20
CA GLU A 122 8.01 3.32 -5.18
C GLU A 122 8.82 3.22 -6.49
N ARG A 123 8.88 2.02 -7.10
CA ARG A 123 9.43 1.86 -8.45
C ARG A 123 8.57 2.57 -9.51
N LEU A 124 7.24 2.52 -9.38
CA LEU A 124 6.32 3.21 -10.28
C LEU A 124 6.49 4.74 -10.21
N LYS A 125 6.71 5.29 -9.01
CA LYS A 125 7.01 6.72 -8.78
C LYS A 125 8.30 7.14 -9.47
N SER A 126 9.35 6.31 -9.43
CA SER A 126 10.68 6.68 -9.95
C SER A 126 10.73 6.80 -11.48
N ILE A 127 9.87 6.07 -12.20
CA ILE A 127 9.76 6.15 -13.66
C ILE A 127 8.84 7.28 -14.15
N ALA A 128 8.35 8.13 -13.23
CA ALA A 128 7.52 9.30 -13.49
C ALA A 128 6.29 9.02 -14.38
N SER A 129 5.67 7.83 -14.21
CA SER A 129 4.43 7.52 -14.92
C SER A 129 3.31 8.47 -14.49
N LYS A 130 2.65 9.11 -15.46
CA LYS A 130 1.58 10.09 -15.22
C LYS A 130 0.21 9.62 -15.69
N ASP A 131 0.09 8.35 -16.06
CA ASP A 131 -1.22 7.83 -16.45
C ASP A 131 -2.12 7.68 -15.22
N SER A 132 -3.43 7.73 -15.45
CA SER A 132 -4.43 7.77 -14.38
C SER A 132 -4.36 6.57 -13.43
N LEU A 133 -4.03 5.37 -13.92
CA LEU A 133 -3.92 4.18 -13.08
C LEU A 133 -2.69 4.27 -12.17
N SER A 134 -1.56 4.73 -12.71
CA SER A 134 -0.34 4.91 -11.93
C SER A 134 -0.49 5.97 -10.84
N LEU A 135 -1.18 7.09 -11.13
CA LEU A 135 -1.45 8.13 -10.14
C LEU A 135 -2.39 7.64 -9.04
N TYR A 136 -3.44 6.90 -9.39
CA TYR A 136 -4.38 6.32 -8.43
C TYR A 136 -3.71 5.28 -7.52
N LEU A 137 -2.84 4.43 -8.08
CA LEU A 137 -2.00 3.50 -7.31
C LEU A 137 -1.13 4.22 -6.27
N ILE A 138 -0.48 5.30 -6.68
CA ILE A 138 0.35 6.11 -5.79
C ILE A 138 -0.48 6.72 -4.66
N GLU A 139 -1.64 7.30 -4.99
CA GLU A 139 -2.53 7.91 -4.02
C GLU A 139 -2.98 6.91 -2.94
N ILE A 140 -3.38 5.69 -3.34
CA ILE A 140 -3.85 4.67 -2.39
C ILE A 140 -2.76 4.27 -1.39
N TYR A 141 -1.55 3.99 -1.86
CA TYR A 141 -0.44 3.61 -0.98
C TYR A 141 0.06 4.76 -0.10
N ASP A 142 -0.16 6.01 -0.51
CA ASP A 142 0.08 7.18 0.33
C ASP A 142 -1.05 7.35 1.37
N THR A 143 -2.31 7.05 1.03
CA THR A 143 -3.44 7.04 1.99
C THR A 143 -3.39 5.91 3.03
N GLY A 144 -2.64 4.83 2.77
CA GLY A 144 -2.34 3.80 3.78
C GLY A 144 -1.69 4.35 5.06
N THR A 145 -1.19 5.59 5.04
CA THR A 145 -0.78 6.33 6.25
C THR A 145 -1.89 6.52 7.28
N VAL A 146 -3.16 6.52 6.86
CA VAL A 146 -4.32 6.61 7.76
C VAL A 146 -4.44 5.33 8.61
N ILE A 147 -4.26 4.17 8.01
CA ILE A 147 -4.28 2.87 8.70
C ILE A 147 -3.20 2.83 9.78
N ASN A 148 -1.95 3.18 9.42
CA ASN A 148 -0.84 3.24 10.36
C ASN A 148 -1.09 4.23 11.52
N THR A 149 -1.83 5.31 11.26
CA THR A 149 -2.18 6.29 12.30
C THR A 149 -3.16 5.69 13.29
N MET A 150 -4.20 5.01 12.81
CA MET A 150 -5.20 4.34 13.66
C MET A 150 -4.57 3.22 14.49
N GLU A 151 -3.73 2.39 13.87
CA GLU A 151 -2.99 1.33 14.55
C GLU A 151 -2.07 1.86 15.65
N LYS A 152 -1.41 2.99 15.37
CA LYS A 152 -0.59 3.68 16.36
C LYS A 152 -1.43 4.17 17.54
N GLU A 153 -2.58 4.78 17.30
CA GLU A 153 -3.47 5.25 18.36
C GLU A 153 -3.98 4.11 19.24
N ILE A 154 -4.37 2.98 18.64
CA ILE A 154 -4.78 1.76 19.34
C ILE A 154 -3.61 1.24 20.19
N THR A 155 -2.42 1.12 19.60
CA THR A 155 -1.22 0.62 20.29
C THR A 155 -0.82 1.53 21.45
N ASP A 156 -0.82 2.86 21.26
CA ASP A 156 -0.47 3.83 22.29
C ASP A 156 -1.47 3.77 23.47
N GLU A 157 -2.76 3.55 23.20
CA GLU A 157 -3.77 3.32 24.23
C GLU A 157 -3.55 1.99 24.97
N SER A 158 -3.26 0.90 24.26
CA SER A 158 -2.90 -0.40 24.87
C SER A 158 -1.74 -0.24 25.85
N TRP A 159 -0.68 0.47 25.46
CA TRP A 159 0.46 0.75 26.35
C TRP A 159 0.08 1.56 27.58
N LEU A 160 -0.78 2.57 27.43
CA LEU A 160 -1.26 3.36 28.56
C LEU A 160 -2.00 2.49 29.58
N ILE A 161 -2.84 1.57 29.11
CA ILE A 161 -3.59 0.63 29.95
C ILE A 161 -2.65 -0.34 30.67
N VAL A 162 -1.70 -0.94 29.95
CA VAL A 162 -0.69 -1.84 30.55
C VAL A 162 0.09 -1.13 31.65
N ASN A 163 0.55 0.10 31.40
CA ASN A 163 1.26 0.91 32.40
C ASN A 163 0.37 1.22 33.61
N LYS A 164 -0.90 1.56 33.37
CA LYS A 164 -1.87 1.76 34.45
C LYS A 164 -2.04 0.51 35.30
N PHE A 165 -2.12 -0.67 34.68
CA PHE A 165 -2.22 -1.93 35.41
C PHE A 165 -1.00 -2.18 36.27
N ARG A 166 0.20 -1.99 35.71
CA ARG A 166 1.49 -2.11 36.43
C ARG A 166 1.55 -1.21 37.66
N ASP A 167 1.13 0.03 37.52
CA ASP A 167 1.37 1.06 38.55
C ASP A 167 0.30 1.06 39.66
N ASN A 168 -0.89 0.48 39.41
CA ASN A 168 -2.04 0.60 40.32
C ASN A 168 -2.59 -0.72 40.87
N TYR A 169 -2.21 -1.88 40.31
CA TYR A 169 -2.85 -3.15 40.68
C TYR A 169 -1.84 -4.21 41.12
N SER A 170 -2.10 -4.78 42.29
CA SER A 170 -1.23 -5.78 42.94
C SER A 170 -1.12 -7.07 42.12
N TRP A 171 -2.17 -7.41 41.36
CA TRP A 171 -2.25 -8.60 40.51
C TRP A 171 -1.52 -8.46 39.17
N TYR A 172 -0.94 -7.30 38.83
CA TYR A 172 -0.25 -7.11 37.56
C TYR A 172 0.82 -8.17 37.24
N PRO A 173 1.72 -8.55 38.18
CA PRO A 173 2.72 -9.60 37.91
C PRO A 173 2.07 -10.94 37.53
N GLU A 174 0.93 -11.26 38.13
CA GLU A 174 0.14 -12.43 37.77
C GLU A 174 -0.42 -12.30 36.35
N TRP A 175 -1.03 -11.16 36.04
CA TRP A 175 -1.64 -10.90 34.75
C TRP A 175 -0.63 -10.91 33.60
N ILE A 176 0.56 -10.33 33.77
CA ILE A 176 1.53 -10.23 32.65
C ILE A 176 2.32 -11.53 32.43
N SER A 177 2.45 -12.39 33.44
CA SER A 177 3.35 -13.56 33.39
C SER A 177 2.75 -14.82 32.79
N LYS A 178 1.42 -14.88 32.61
CA LYS A 178 0.73 -16.10 32.14
C LYS A 178 -0.59 -15.78 31.42
N THR A 179 -1.14 -16.78 30.74
CA THR A 179 -2.53 -16.74 30.29
C THR A 179 -3.46 -16.83 31.50
N ILE A 180 -4.46 -15.96 31.53
CA ILE A 180 -5.46 -15.90 32.60
C ILE A 180 -6.67 -16.72 32.18
N THR A 181 -7.12 -17.58 33.08
CA THR A 181 -8.30 -18.44 32.94
C THR A 181 -9.07 -18.37 34.26
N LYS A 182 -10.30 -18.86 34.28
CA LYS A 182 -11.10 -18.92 35.53
C LYS A 182 -10.45 -19.77 36.63
N ASP A 183 -9.69 -20.81 36.25
CA ASP A 183 -9.15 -21.80 37.19
C ASP A 183 -7.76 -21.44 37.72
N ASN A 184 -7.04 -20.52 37.04
CA ASN A 184 -5.64 -20.21 37.36
C ASN A 184 -5.40 -18.77 37.82
N SER A 185 -6.44 -18.01 38.15
CA SER A 185 -6.34 -16.57 38.46
C SER A 185 -6.81 -16.21 39.87
N SER A 186 -6.22 -15.15 40.44
CA SER A 186 -6.66 -14.63 41.74
C SER A 186 -8.04 -13.98 41.67
N LYS A 187 -8.78 -14.03 42.78
CA LYS A 187 -10.13 -13.45 42.87
C LYS A 187 -10.16 -11.95 42.60
N GLU A 188 -9.13 -11.21 43.00
CA GLU A 188 -9.01 -9.77 42.75
C GLU A 188 -8.88 -9.46 41.25
N LEU A 189 -8.07 -10.23 40.53
CA LEU A 189 -7.92 -10.12 39.08
C LEU A 189 -9.22 -10.47 38.36
N GLN A 190 -9.87 -11.58 38.76
CA GLN A 190 -11.15 -12.00 38.20
C GLN A 190 -12.22 -10.92 38.37
N ASP A 191 -12.34 -10.37 39.59
CA ASP A 191 -13.33 -9.33 39.89
C ASP A 191 -13.09 -8.07 39.04
N TYR A 192 -11.83 -7.67 38.83
CA TYR A 192 -11.51 -6.55 37.97
C TYR A 192 -12.02 -6.75 36.54
N PHE A 193 -11.67 -7.84 35.87
CA PHE A 193 -12.06 -8.02 34.46
C PHE A 193 -13.55 -8.32 34.27
N VAL A 194 -14.20 -8.96 35.24
CA VAL A 194 -15.63 -9.32 35.14
C VAL A 194 -16.55 -8.16 35.55
N ASN A 195 -16.22 -7.43 36.63
CA ASN A 195 -17.15 -6.51 37.27
C ASN A 195 -16.75 -5.03 37.18
N SER A 196 -15.50 -4.70 36.84
CA SER A 196 -15.05 -3.31 36.82
C SER A 196 -15.68 -2.49 35.69
N GLN A 197 -16.34 -1.39 36.07
CA GLN A 197 -16.82 -0.40 35.10
C GLN A 197 -15.67 0.32 34.41
N GLU A 198 -14.52 0.49 35.07
CA GLU A 198 -13.33 1.09 34.47
C GLU A 198 -12.84 0.25 33.29
N TYR A 199 -12.65 -1.05 33.50
CA TYR A 199 -12.28 -1.98 32.43
C TYR A 199 -13.35 -1.99 31.31
N ARG A 200 -14.64 -2.00 31.68
CA ARG A 200 -15.74 -1.89 30.72
C ARG A 200 -15.61 -0.67 29.81
N HIS A 201 -15.35 0.51 30.39
CA HIS A 201 -15.23 1.75 29.63
C HIS A 201 -14.07 1.70 28.64
N TYR A 202 -12.94 1.12 29.04
CA TYR A 202 -11.80 0.94 28.15
C TYR A 202 -12.12 0.04 26.97
N VAL A 203 -12.75 -1.12 27.21
CA VAL A 203 -13.14 -2.04 26.13
C VAL A 203 -14.18 -1.41 25.21
N ILE A 204 -15.17 -0.68 25.75
CA ILE A 204 -16.15 0.03 24.92
C ILE A 204 -15.47 1.08 24.03
N SER A 205 -14.57 1.89 24.59
CA SER A 205 -13.80 2.89 23.83
C SER A 205 -13.01 2.23 22.69
N ASN A 206 -12.28 1.16 23.02
CA ASN A 206 -11.48 0.42 22.06
C ASN A 206 -12.34 -0.27 20.99
N TYR A 207 -13.50 -0.82 21.36
CA TYR A 207 -14.48 -1.38 20.41
C TYR A 207 -14.88 -0.35 19.34
N GLN A 208 -15.16 0.90 19.73
CA GLN A 208 -15.52 1.94 18.78
C GLN A 208 -14.38 2.21 17.79
N LYS A 209 -13.13 2.25 18.26
CA LYS A 209 -11.97 2.46 17.39
C LYS A 209 -11.75 1.28 16.43
N LEU A 210 -11.89 0.06 16.93
CA LEU A 210 -11.67 -1.15 16.15
C LEU A 210 -12.81 -1.42 15.17
N TYR A 211 -14.00 -1.73 15.67
CA TYR A 211 -15.09 -2.25 14.84
C TYR A 211 -15.87 -1.18 14.08
N ASN A 212 -15.85 0.08 14.54
CA ASN A 212 -16.57 1.15 13.85
C ASN A 212 -15.66 2.00 12.95
N ASN A 213 -14.33 1.91 13.09
CA ASN A 213 -13.40 2.68 12.27
C ASN A 213 -12.37 1.77 11.56
N TYR A 214 -11.51 1.09 12.31
CA TYR A 214 -10.36 0.37 11.75
C TYR A 214 -10.77 -0.80 10.84
N ILE A 215 -11.63 -1.70 11.32
CA ILE A 215 -12.09 -2.88 10.57
C ILE A 215 -12.82 -2.51 9.28
N PRO A 216 -13.81 -1.59 9.29
CA PRO A 216 -14.45 -1.12 8.06
C PRO A 216 -13.48 -0.52 7.03
N ILE A 217 -12.41 0.14 7.49
CA ILE A 217 -11.38 0.70 6.59
C ILE A 217 -10.56 -0.42 5.96
N LEU A 218 -10.22 -1.48 6.69
CA LEU A 218 -9.55 -2.65 6.12
C LEU A 218 -10.44 -3.37 5.10
N GLU A 219 -11.73 -3.56 5.42
CA GLU A 219 -12.72 -4.17 4.50
C GLU A 219 -12.84 -3.36 3.21
N TYR A 220 -12.98 -2.03 3.32
CA TYR A 220 -12.99 -1.13 2.17
C TYR A 220 -11.67 -1.20 1.38
N GLY A 221 -10.54 -1.23 2.10
CA GLY A 221 -9.21 -1.37 1.54
C GLY A 221 -9.10 -2.61 0.65
N ILE A 222 -9.53 -3.78 1.13
CA ILE A 222 -9.52 -5.04 0.35
C ILE A 222 -10.27 -4.86 -0.98
N VAL A 223 -11.48 -4.30 -0.96
CA VAL A 223 -12.29 -4.08 -2.17
C VAL A 223 -11.56 -3.18 -3.17
N GLU A 224 -10.93 -2.09 -2.71
CA GLU A 224 -10.16 -1.19 -3.57
C GLU A 224 -8.92 -1.87 -4.15
N LEU A 225 -8.17 -2.62 -3.35
CA LEU A 225 -6.99 -3.36 -3.81
C LEU A 225 -7.37 -4.41 -4.87
N GLU A 226 -8.50 -5.11 -4.72
CA GLU A 226 -9.03 -6.03 -5.72
C GLU A 226 -9.40 -5.34 -7.05
N ASN A 227 -10.06 -4.18 -6.97
CA ASN A 227 -10.44 -3.37 -8.13
C ASN A 227 -9.20 -2.87 -8.90
N ILE A 228 -8.17 -2.44 -8.18
CA ILE A 228 -6.88 -2.06 -8.76
C ILE A 228 -6.23 -3.25 -9.43
N LYS A 229 -6.14 -4.40 -8.74
CA LYS A 229 -5.54 -5.62 -9.27
C LYS A 229 -6.17 -6.01 -10.60
N LYS A 230 -7.50 -5.96 -10.68
CA LYS A 230 -8.25 -6.20 -11.92
C LYS A 230 -7.87 -5.19 -13.02
N SER A 231 -7.83 -3.91 -12.68
CA SER A 231 -7.46 -2.83 -13.63
C SER A 231 -6.03 -2.97 -14.17
N ILE A 232 -5.09 -3.45 -13.33
CA ILE A 232 -3.72 -3.74 -13.73
C ILE A 232 -3.68 -4.93 -14.70
N ASN A 233 -4.36 -6.04 -14.37
CA ASN A 233 -4.38 -7.22 -15.21
C ASN A 233 -4.98 -6.93 -16.60
N GLU A 234 -6.09 -6.18 -16.67
CA GLU A 234 -6.69 -5.72 -17.93
C GLU A 234 -5.74 -4.86 -18.79
N ARG A 235 -4.73 -4.24 -18.17
CA ARG A 235 -3.71 -3.44 -18.85
C ARG A 235 -2.51 -4.27 -19.28
N ILE A 236 -2.12 -5.27 -18.50
CA ILE A 236 -1.04 -6.21 -18.86
C ILE A 236 -1.46 -7.08 -20.06
N ASP A 237 -2.74 -7.43 -20.16
CA ASP A 237 -3.27 -8.31 -21.21
C ASP A 237 -3.49 -7.61 -22.57
N LYS A 238 -3.29 -6.29 -22.67
CA LYS A 238 -3.44 -5.48 -23.90
C LYS A 238 -2.12 -5.29 -24.63
#